data_AF-B0X311-F1
#
_entry.id   AF-B0X311-F1
#
_cell.length_a   1.000
_cell.length_b   1.000
_cell.length_c   1.000
_cell.angle_alpha   90.00
_cell.angle_beta   90.00
_cell.angle_gamma   90.00
#
_symmetry.space_group_name_H-M   'P 1'
#
loop_
_entity.id
_entity.type
_entity.pdbx_description
1 polymer ?
#
loop_
_entity_poly.entity_id
_entity_poly.type
_entity_poly.pdbx_seq_one_letter_code
_entity_poly.pdbx_strand_id
1 'polypeptide(L)' 'MAPTGDKTSNTVRGISPTDKKKNHIKRPMNAFMVWAQAARREMSKQEPKLQNSEISKDLGKMWK' A
#
# COMPACT_ATOMS: atom_id res chain seq x y z
N MET A 1 7.84 33.42 11.71
CA MET A 1 7.12 32.26 12.27
C MET A 1 6.23 31.65 11.21
N ALA A 2 6.61 30.49 10.68
CA ALA A 2 5.74 29.57 9.95
C ALA A 2 6.43 28.19 9.93
N PRO A 3 5.84 27.13 10.52
CA PRO A 3 6.38 25.77 10.42
C PRO A 3 5.90 25.14 9.10
N THR A 4 6.78 25.03 8.11
CA THR A 4 6.48 24.29 6.87
C THR A 4 6.63 22.79 7.18
N GLY A 5 5.50 22.10 7.24
CA GLY A 5 5.40 20.70 7.66
C GLY A 5 6.23 19.73 6.83
N ASP A 6 6.90 18.83 7.55
CA ASP A 6 7.52 17.61 7.05
C ASP A 6 6.57 16.81 6.15
N LYS A 7 6.83 16.83 4.84
CA LYS A 7 6.44 15.74 3.94
C LYS A 7 7.66 14.83 3.77
N THR A 8 7.82 13.87 4.66
CA THR A 8 8.70 12.72 4.46
C THR A 8 8.10 11.82 3.37
N SER A 9 8.18 12.24 2.10
CA SER A 9 7.97 11.35 0.95
C SER A 9 9.28 10.61 0.67
N ASN A 10 9.53 9.54 1.43
CA ASN A 10 10.63 8.63 1.17
C ASN A 10 10.25 7.69 0.01
N THR A 11 10.33 8.20 -1.23
CA THR A 11 10.11 7.41 -2.46
C THR A 11 11.38 6.61 -2.76
N VAL A 12 11.57 5.51 -2.04
CA VAL A 12 12.63 4.51 -2.32
C VAL A 12 12.00 3.27 -2.94
N ARG A 13 11.98 3.23 -4.28
CA ARG A 13 12.49 2.13 -5.14
C ARG A 13 11.82 2.10 -6.51
N GLY A 14 12.46 2.75 -7.47
CA GLY A 14 12.45 2.27 -8.85
C GLY A 14 13.23 0.96 -8.93
N ILE A 15 12.52 -0.18 -8.93
CA ILE A 15 13.06 -1.46 -9.39
C ILE A 15 12.25 -1.82 -10.62
N SER A 16 12.82 -1.56 -11.80
CA SER A 16 12.31 -2.03 -13.08
C SER A 16 12.24 -3.57 -13.06
N PRO A 17 11.07 -4.19 -13.27
CA PRO A 17 10.82 -5.59 -12.89
C PRO A 17 11.23 -6.64 -13.94
N THR A 18 12.12 -6.34 -14.88
CA THR A 18 12.35 -7.25 -16.03
C THR A 18 13.45 -8.29 -15.79
N ASP A 19 14.50 -8.00 -15.03
CA ASP A 19 15.72 -8.83 -15.10
C ASP A 19 16.04 -9.69 -13.86
N LYS A 20 15.35 -9.49 -12.73
CA LYS A 20 15.61 -10.26 -11.48
C LYS A 20 14.72 -11.49 -11.27
N LYS A 21 13.92 -11.86 -12.27
CA LYS A 21 12.81 -12.84 -12.13
C LYS A 21 13.24 -14.31 -12.13
N LYS A 22 14.48 -14.66 -12.47
CA LYS A 22 14.84 -16.07 -12.70
C LYS A 22 14.93 -16.91 -11.41
N ASN A 23 15.30 -16.31 -10.27
CA ASN A 23 15.45 -17.05 -9.00
C ASN A 23 14.70 -16.40 -7.80
N HIS A 24 13.71 -15.53 -8.04
CA HIS A 24 13.02 -14.85 -6.93
C HIS A 24 11.85 -15.69 -6.39
N ILE A 25 12.01 -16.24 -5.19
CA ILE A 25 10.91 -16.87 -4.44
C ILE A 25 9.91 -15.78 -4.06
N LYS A 26 8.67 -15.90 -4.56
CA LYS A 26 7.57 -15.00 -4.21
C LYS A 26 7.26 -15.13 -2.72
N ARG A 27 7.21 -14.00 -2.01
CA ARG A 27 6.78 -13.96 -0.61
C ARG A 27 5.26 -14.12 -0.54
N PRO A 28 4.73 -14.99 0.35
CA PRO A 28 3.30 -15.06 0.57
C PRO A 28 2.80 -13.73 1.15
N MET A 29 1.52 -13.44 0.97
CA MET A 29 0.89 -12.26 1.55
C MET A 29 0.86 -12.38 3.08
N ASN A 30 1.34 -11.35 3.76
CA ASN A 30 1.27 -11.31 5.23
C ASN A 30 -0.19 -11.22 5.73
N ALA A 31 -0.42 -11.48 7.02
CA ALA A 31 -1.77 -11.51 7.60
C ALA A 31 -2.58 -10.24 7.33
N PHE A 32 -1.94 -9.07 7.43
CA PHE A 32 -2.57 -7.78 7.10
C PHE A 32 -2.97 -7.70 5.62
N MET A 33 -2.12 -8.14 4.69
CA MET A 33 -2.41 -8.14 3.26
C MET A 33 -3.59 -9.05 2.90
N VAL A 34 -3.73 -10.20 3.58
CA VAL A 34 -4.87 -11.12 3.39
C VAL A 34 -6.17 -10.47 3.88
N TRP A 35 -6.15 -9.84 5.05
CA TRP A 35 -7.32 -9.13 5.57
C TRP A 35 -7.68 -7.90 4.72
N ALA A 36 -6.68 -7.07 4.40
CA ALA A 36 -6.86 -5.84 3.63
C ALA A 36 -7.40 -6.10 2.22
N GLN A 37 -7.16 -7.29 1.64
CA GLN A 37 -7.70 -7.66 0.33
C GLN A 37 -9.23 -7.64 0.30
N ALA A 38 -9.88 -8.20 1.33
CA ALA A 38 -11.35 -8.21 1.43
C ALA A 38 -11.88 -6.81 1.75
N ALA A 39 -11.27 -6.13 2.72
CA ALA A 39 -11.71 -4.80 3.16
C ALA A 39 -11.58 -3.75 2.05
N ARG A 40 -10.48 -3.77 1.29
CA ARG A 40 -10.28 -2.89 0.13
C ARG A 40 -11.31 -3.11 -0.97
N ARG A 41 -11.68 -4.38 -1.22
CA ARG A 41 -12.69 -4.70 -2.23
C ARG A 41 -14.04 -4.11 -1.87
N GLU A 42 -14.36 -4.03 -0.58
CA GLU A 42 -15.60 -3.42 -0.12
C GLU A 42 -15.56 -1.89 -0.21
N MET A 43 -14.47 -1.26 0.25
CA MET A 43 -14.28 0.20 0.15
C MET A 43 -14.24 0.70 -1.30
N SER A 44 -13.64 -0.08 -2.21
CA SER A 44 -13.55 0.27 -3.63
C SER A 44 -14.89 0.21 -4.37
N LYS A 45 -15.87 -0.55 -3.86
CA LYS A 45 -17.23 -0.54 -4.44
C LYS A 45 -18.00 0.72 -4.07
N GLN A 46 -17.78 1.22 -2.86
CA GLN A 46 -18.44 2.42 -2.35
C GLN A 46 -17.82 3.69 -2.93
N GLU A 47 -16.48 3.73 -3.02
CA GLU A 47 -15.72 4.86 -3.53
C GLU A 47 -14.75 4.42 -4.63
N PRO A 48 -15.22 4.24 -5.89
CA PRO A 48 -14.36 3.83 -7.01
C PRO A 48 -13.34 4.90 -7.40
N LYS A 49 -13.47 6.13 -6.86
CA LYS A 49 -12.53 7.25 -7.06
C LYS A 49 -11.40 7.26 -6.04
N LEU A 50 -11.51 6.51 -4.94
CA LEU A 50 -10.48 6.50 -3.90
C LEU A 50 -9.27 5.71 -4.37
N GLN A 51 -8.10 6.35 -4.29
CA GLN A 51 -6.85 5.67 -4.61
C GLN A 51 -6.56 4.59 -3.58
N ASN A 52 -6.07 3.46 -4.07
CA ASN A 52 -5.73 2.29 -3.26
C ASN A 52 -4.72 2.59 -2.13
N SER A 53 -3.91 3.62 -2.32
CA SER A 53 -2.98 4.16 -1.31
C SER A 53 -3.70 4.67 -0.07
N GLU A 54 -4.81 5.41 -0.25
CA GLU A 54 -5.56 6.00 0.86
C GLU A 54 -6.34 4.93 1.62
N ILE A 55 -6.99 4.02 0.89
CA ILE A 55 -7.67 2.85 1.50
C ILE A 55 -6.67 2.06 2.36
N SER A 56 -5.46 1.80 1.85
CA SER A 56 -4.45 1.05 2.60
C SER A 56 -3.92 1.79 3.83
N LYS A 57 -3.84 3.12 3.79
CA LYS A 57 -3.47 3.93 4.97
C LYS A 57 -4.52 3.82 6.06
N ASP A 58 -5.79 3.89 5.71
CA ASP A 58 -6.87 3.81 6.70
C ASP A 58 -7.05 2.39 7.25
N LEU A 59 -6.93 1.37 6.39
CA LEU A 59 -6.87 -0.03 6.83
C LEU A 59 -5.70 -0.30 7.78
N GLY A 60 -4.54 0.30 7.53
CA GLY A 60 -3.36 0.18 8.40
C GLY A 60 -3.54 0.84 9.77
N LYS A 61 -4.34 1.92 9.88
CA LYS A 61 -4.68 2.53 11.17
C LYS A 61 -5.67 1.67 11.97
N MET A 62 -6.57 0.97 11.28
CA MET A 62 -7.57 0.10 11.89
C MET A 62 -6.98 -1.24 12.35
N TRP A 63 -5.96 -1.73 11.65
CA TRP A 63 -5.28 -2.98 11.97
C TRP A 63 -4.31 -2.81 13.14
N LYS A 64 -4.57 -3.49 14.27
CA LYS A 64 -3.76 -3.44 15.49
C LYS A 64 -3.53 -4.84 16.04
#